data_AF-A0A3D3DS29-F1
#
_entry.id   AF-A0A3D3DS29-F1
#
_cell.length_a   1.000
_cell.length_b   1.000
_cell.length_c   1.000
_cell.angle_alpha   90.00
_cell.angle_beta   90.00
_cell.angle_gamma   90.00
#
_symmetry.space_group_name_H-M   'P 1'
#
loop_
_entity.id
_entity.type
_entity.pdbx_description
1 polymer ?
#
loop_
_entity_poly.entity_id
_entity_poly.type
_entity_poly.pdbx_seq_one_letter_code
_entity_poly.pdbx_strand_id
1 'polypeptide(L)'
;MKLFINYKSRFIKSCAIFTATLVMIISSFPVAAAYRPPDLEKELFAASDIKLNKFDRAGLVGALVSVARDFNKEDNNVEFNTRSYALAIAARIDKDNSKVKDILEQLKESGKSLREENAAIEKSARRLYSGVRALMRKKDNTSNLKCAAYCVDIALMFDPEGKNTAKLKELASSLKGNGYKVSWKGILKSPISHNTSPYGSRNKFTKVERLMPGGDAKEFALKQSRIIGLSVRQLPNGKHAGAANAVIITALEEEDQEDLLFKFDQNVGKMMAGSLEDIIKFMRVRHNKTIVPTGYLVDITLGDKNGLVDGPSAGTAFALEIDSLFTGDKIDPKYACTGTMSADGQTGVIGGVAGKIRGAINKDCTIVGIPLANAKGVWDSFLLDGIGSLLKINVFTQKNFEEAHNLSRMKKASELIDSIAIYEQVANLVSEKGKDSLKHPEVKKKLKAVLEKSPNHLCAKVLLDFANGKHVRTLSLRGSFDEINMELAAFGRGLDEGSSQSAKESVEHLNEIQDMIDSRVLPYLKESMILVTAIRNGKSEGEELKDFSKRIGNLFRNAIKAKKKIMEDPKIVEEMTL
;
A
#
# COMPACT_ATOMS: atom_id res chain seq x y z
N MET A 1 1.57 64.79 37.87
CA MET A 1 0.55 65.78 37.52
C MET A 1 -0.32 65.20 36.41
N LYS A 2 -1.57 64.84 36.73
CA LYS A 2 -2.73 64.43 35.87
C LYS A 2 -2.53 63.26 34.88
N LEU A 3 -3.04 62.06 35.19
CA LEU A 3 -4.40 61.51 34.92
C LEU A 3 -4.63 61.17 33.42
N PHE A 4 -4.67 59.90 32.99
CA PHE A 4 -5.73 58.86 33.12
C PHE A 4 -6.74 58.85 31.94
N ILE A 5 -7.09 57.61 31.52
CA ILE A 5 -8.34 57.15 30.85
C ILE A 5 -8.37 57.21 29.30
N ASN A 6 -8.96 56.27 28.54
CA ASN A 6 -9.23 54.82 28.58
C ASN A 6 -10.06 54.52 27.30
N TYR A 7 -9.80 53.38 26.65
CA TYR A 7 -10.78 52.42 26.10
C TYR A 7 -11.87 52.77 25.05
N LYS A 8 -11.89 51.89 24.02
CA LYS A 8 -13.03 51.22 23.33
C LYS A 8 -13.84 51.97 22.24
N SER A 9 -13.72 51.44 21.02
CA SER A 9 -14.85 50.96 20.17
C SER A 9 -14.29 50.32 18.89
N ARG A 10 -14.21 48.98 18.78
CA ARG A 10 -15.14 48.09 18.03
C ARG A 10 -15.16 48.36 16.51
N PHE A 11 -14.60 47.43 15.72
CA PHE A 11 -15.28 46.29 15.07
C PHE A 11 -15.85 46.66 13.69
N ILE A 12 -15.64 45.76 12.71
CA ILE A 12 -16.39 45.56 11.44
C ILE A 12 -15.56 45.77 10.15
N LYS A 13 -15.19 44.62 9.54
CA LYS A 13 -15.16 44.27 8.09
C LYS A 13 -14.16 45.00 7.18
N SER A 14 -13.56 44.38 6.16
CA SER A 14 -13.53 43.02 5.64
C SER A 14 -12.42 42.92 4.58
N CYS A 15 -11.91 41.70 4.39
CA CYS A 15 -11.37 41.09 3.17
C CYS A 15 -11.11 41.96 1.94
N ALA A 16 -9.90 41.86 1.38
CA ALA A 16 -9.66 40.98 0.23
C ALA A 16 -8.15 40.99 -0.17
N ILE A 17 -7.72 39.88 -0.78
CA ILE A 17 -6.49 39.71 -1.57
C ILE A 17 -5.21 39.43 -0.78
N PHE A 18 -5.04 38.16 -0.39
CA PHE A 18 -3.72 37.53 -0.35
C PHE A 18 -3.80 36.22 -1.15
N THR A 19 -3.35 36.26 -2.40
CA THR A 19 -3.20 35.08 -3.25
C THR A 19 -1.71 34.78 -3.45
N ALA A 20 -1.34 33.60 -2.95
CA ALA A 20 -0.43 32.65 -3.57
C ALA A 20 1.03 33.07 -3.86
N THR A 21 1.95 32.70 -2.97
CA THR A 21 3.15 31.93 -3.35
C THR A 21 3.73 31.21 -2.14
N LEU A 22 3.26 30.00 -1.84
CA LEU A 22 3.96 29.07 -0.95
C LEU A 22 4.73 28.10 -1.86
N VAL A 23 6.05 28.35 -1.98
CA VAL A 23 6.98 27.46 -2.68
C VAL A 23 7.02 26.14 -1.93
N MET A 24 6.47 25.11 -2.56
CA MET A 24 6.54 23.72 -2.14
C MET A 24 7.99 23.24 -2.31
N ILE A 25 8.80 23.30 -1.24
CA ILE A 25 10.07 22.56 -1.21
C ILE A 25 9.72 21.10 -0.99
N ILE A 26 9.53 20.38 -2.09
CA ILE A 26 9.48 18.92 -2.12
C ILE A 26 10.91 18.46 -1.81
N SER A 27 11.19 18.08 -0.56
CA SER A 27 12.37 17.28 -0.24
C SER A 27 12.16 15.88 -0.80
N SER A 28 12.67 15.69 -2.01
CA SER A 28 12.75 14.41 -2.70
C SER A 28 13.71 13.47 -1.96
N PHE A 29 13.25 12.84 -0.89
CA PHE A 29 13.91 11.63 -0.40
C PHE A 29 13.64 10.51 -1.42
N PRO A 30 14.67 9.79 -1.91
CA PRO A 30 14.45 8.70 -2.83
C PRO A 30 13.71 7.59 -2.08
N VAL A 31 12.43 7.42 -2.40
CA VAL A 31 11.71 6.16 -2.18
C VAL A 31 12.60 5.07 -2.78
N ALA A 32 13.03 4.09 -1.98
CA ALA A 32 13.79 2.96 -2.51
C ALA A 32 12.97 2.31 -3.64
N ALA A 33 13.38 2.53 -4.88
CA ALA A 33 12.63 2.13 -6.05
C ALA A 33 12.49 0.59 -6.07
N ALA A 34 11.32 0.03 -6.35
CA ALA A 34 11.18 -1.42 -6.50
C ALA A 34 12.05 -1.93 -7.67
N TYR A 35 12.64 -3.13 -7.55
CA TYR A 35 13.44 -3.72 -8.62
C TYR A 35 12.61 -3.90 -9.89
N ARG A 36 13.13 -3.44 -11.03
CA ARG A 36 12.50 -3.58 -12.34
C ARG A 36 13.40 -4.41 -13.23
N PRO A 37 13.06 -5.64 -13.63
CA PRO A 37 13.93 -6.43 -14.47
C PRO A 37 14.10 -5.77 -15.85
N PRO A 38 15.27 -5.88 -16.47
CA PRO A 38 15.49 -5.33 -17.79
C PRO A 38 14.70 -6.11 -18.85
N ASP A 39 14.21 -5.39 -19.85
CA ASP A 39 13.76 -5.97 -21.10
C ASP A 39 14.98 -6.29 -21.95
N LEU A 40 15.20 -7.58 -22.23
CA LEU A 40 16.35 -8.06 -23.01
C LEU A 40 16.05 -8.14 -24.51
N GLU A 41 14.76 -8.10 -24.90
CA GLU A 41 14.34 -8.19 -26.30
C GLU A 41 14.49 -6.86 -27.04
N LYS A 42 14.47 -5.75 -26.30
CA LYS A 42 14.63 -4.42 -26.88
C LYS A 42 16.06 -4.19 -27.38
N GLU A 43 16.22 -3.89 -28.67
CA GLU A 43 17.55 -3.60 -29.21
C GLU A 43 18.05 -2.21 -28.75
N LEU A 44 19.30 -2.16 -28.27
CA LEU A 44 20.01 -0.92 -27.90
C LEU A 44 21.16 -0.61 -28.87
N PHE A 45 21.84 -1.66 -29.30
CA PHE A 45 22.92 -1.70 -30.28
C PHE A 45 23.02 -3.15 -30.78
N ALA A 46 23.58 -3.34 -31.97
CA ALA A 46 23.82 -4.66 -32.51
C ALA A 46 24.89 -5.39 -31.68
N ALA A 47 24.46 -6.25 -30.77
CA ALA A 47 25.33 -6.96 -29.83
C ALA A 47 26.36 -7.87 -30.52
N SER A 48 25.98 -8.45 -31.66
CA SER A 48 26.86 -9.24 -32.55
C SER A 48 28.06 -8.43 -33.05
N ASP A 49 27.91 -7.11 -33.15
CA ASP A 49 28.89 -6.21 -33.76
C ASP A 49 29.87 -5.63 -32.74
N ILE A 50 29.71 -5.98 -31.45
CA ILE A 50 30.62 -5.57 -30.38
C ILE A 50 31.97 -6.26 -30.57
N LYS A 51 32.99 -5.48 -30.94
CA LYS A 51 34.37 -5.92 -31.18
C LYS A 51 35.24 -5.63 -29.95
N LEU A 52 35.24 -6.57 -29.00
CA LEU A 52 36.16 -6.64 -27.85
C LEU A 52 36.94 -7.96 -27.87
N ASN A 53 38.21 -7.93 -27.45
CA ASN A 53 38.96 -9.18 -27.22
C ASN A 53 38.38 -9.91 -25.98
N LYS A 54 38.77 -11.17 -25.80
CA LYS A 54 38.25 -12.04 -24.73
C LYS A 54 38.43 -11.43 -23.33
N PHE A 55 39.58 -10.81 -23.06
CA PHE A 55 39.89 -10.23 -21.75
C PHE A 55 39.10 -8.95 -21.48
N ASP A 56 39.04 -8.04 -22.44
CA ASP A 56 38.28 -6.79 -22.34
C ASP A 56 36.78 -7.07 -22.22
N ARG A 57 36.26 -8.05 -22.96
CA ARG A 57 34.86 -8.50 -22.87
C ARG A 57 34.55 -9.05 -21.47
N ALA A 58 35.33 -10.01 -20.99
CA ALA A 58 35.15 -10.59 -19.66
C ALA A 58 35.32 -9.55 -18.55
N GLY A 59 36.27 -8.62 -18.72
CA GLY A 59 36.51 -7.51 -17.80
C GLY A 59 35.33 -6.56 -17.68
N LEU A 60 34.75 -6.15 -18.82
CA LEU A 60 33.59 -5.26 -18.87
C LEU A 60 32.32 -5.93 -18.32
N VAL A 61 32.01 -7.15 -18.77
CA VAL A 61 30.85 -7.91 -18.25
C VAL A 61 31.00 -8.13 -16.75
N GLY A 62 32.18 -8.52 -16.29
CA GLY A 62 32.46 -8.68 -14.87
C GLY A 62 32.31 -7.38 -14.06
N ALA A 63 32.62 -6.22 -14.64
CA ALA A 63 32.42 -4.93 -13.98
C ALA A 63 30.93 -4.58 -13.86
N LEU A 64 30.14 -4.79 -14.93
CA LEU A 64 28.69 -4.57 -14.93
C LEU A 64 27.96 -5.53 -13.97
N VAL A 65 28.40 -6.79 -13.91
CA VAL A 65 27.95 -7.77 -12.91
C VAL A 65 28.23 -7.26 -11.50
N SER A 66 29.43 -6.72 -11.22
CA SER A 66 29.74 -6.15 -9.91
C SER A 66 28.89 -4.91 -9.58
N VAL A 67 28.52 -4.07 -10.56
CA VAL A 67 27.57 -2.95 -10.35
C VAL A 67 26.20 -3.45 -9.89
N ALA A 68 25.78 -4.63 -10.35
CA ALA A 68 24.48 -5.20 -10.01
C ALA A 68 24.45 -5.93 -8.65
N ARG A 69 25.60 -6.09 -7.98
CA ARG A 69 25.73 -6.82 -6.70
C ARG A 69 25.54 -5.94 -5.48
N ASP A 70 25.30 -6.59 -4.34
CA ASP A 70 25.33 -5.96 -3.02
C ASP A 70 26.79 -5.78 -2.52
N PHE A 71 27.10 -4.60 -1.95
CA PHE A 71 28.42 -4.23 -1.43
C PHE A 71 28.45 -4.24 0.11
N ASN A 72 29.63 -4.41 0.72
CA ASN A 72 29.80 -4.72 2.15
C ASN A 72 29.98 -3.49 3.08
N LYS A 73 29.25 -2.38 2.88
CA LYS A 73 29.23 -1.22 3.79
C LYS A 73 27.80 -0.68 3.95
N GLU A 74 27.51 -0.12 5.12
CA GLU A 74 26.18 0.25 5.62
C GLU A 74 25.33 1.14 4.69
N ASP A 75 25.91 1.96 3.81
CA ASP A 75 25.12 2.85 2.93
C ASP A 75 25.26 2.63 1.41
N ASN A 76 25.93 1.56 0.95
CA ASN A 76 26.34 1.45 -0.46
C ASN A 76 25.50 0.49 -1.32
N ASN A 77 24.17 0.54 -1.14
CA ASN A 77 23.27 -0.17 -2.06
C ASN A 77 23.12 0.63 -3.35
N VAL A 78 23.65 0.08 -4.44
CA VAL A 78 23.40 0.62 -5.79
C VAL A 78 21.90 0.69 -6.05
N GLU A 79 21.41 1.81 -6.56
CA GLU A 79 20.00 1.99 -6.89
C GLU A 79 19.50 0.90 -7.85
N PHE A 80 18.29 0.38 -7.65
CA PHE A 80 17.77 -0.75 -8.40
C PHE A 80 17.75 -0.54 -9.92
N ASN A 81 17.43 0.67 -10.39
CA ASN A 81 17.48 0.97 -11.82
C ASN A 81 18.91 0.86 -12.37
N THR A 82 19.90 1.37 -11.65
CA THR A 82 21.32 1.29 -12.01
C THR A 82 21.77 -0.18 -12.12
N ARG A 83 21.34 -1.04 -11.20
CA ARG A 83 21.60 -2.50 -11.29
C ARG A 83 20.94 -3.12 -12.52
N SER A 84 19.68 -2.79 -12.78
CA SER A 84 18.94 -3.30 -13.93
C SER A 84 19.54 -2.86 -15.26
N TYR A 85 20.01 -1.61 -15.35
CA TYR A 85 20.73 -1.09 -16.51
C TYR A 85 22.06 -1.81 -16.71
N ALA A 86 22.82 -2.05 -15.65
CA ALA A 86 24.07 -2.81 -15.74
C ALA A 86 23.84 -4.23 -16.27
N LEU A 87 22.82 -4.93 -15.76
CA LEU A 87 22.45 -6.27 -16.24
C LEU A 87 21.90 -6.25 -17.67
N ALA A 88 21.16 -5.20 -18.06
CA ALA A 88 20.67 -5.04 -19.43
C ALA A 88 21.83 -5.02 -20.44
N ILE A 89 22.90 -4.29 -20.12
CA ILE A 89 24.08 -4.19 -20.98
C ILE A 89 24.93 -5.46 -20.90
N ALA A 90 25.15 -6.01 -19.71
CA ALA A 90 25.93 -7.23 -19.53
C ALA A 90 25.35 -8.43 -20.30
N ALA A 91 24.04 -8.64 -20.20
CA ALA A 91 23.33 -9.74 -20.88
C ALA A 91 23.37 -9.62 -22.41
N ARG A 92 23.50 -8.40 -22.95
CA ARG A 92 23.65 -8.18 -24.40
C ARG A 92 25.07 -8.43 -24.88
N ILE A 93 26.08 -8.07 -24.09
CA ILE A 93 27.49 -8.28 -24.45
C ILE A 93 27.88 -9.76 -24.36
N ASP A 94 27.30 -10.49 -23.39
CA ASP A 94 27.58 -11.91 -23.13
C ASP A 94 26.33 -12.63 -22.61
N LYS A 95 25.49 -13.07 -23.55
CA LYS A 95 24.17 -13.69 -23.28
C LYS A 95 24.24 -15.00 -22.49
N ASP A 96 25.37 -15.71 -22.58
CA ASP A 96 25.55 -17.03 -22.00
C ASP A 96 26.28 -16.99 -20.64
N ASN A 97 26.59 -15.79 -20.14
CA ASN A 97 27.28 -15.61 -18.88
C ASN A 97 26.42 -16.06 -17.68
N SER A 98 26.83 -17.13 -17.00
CA SER A 98 26.10 -17.67 -15.85
C SER A 98 25.89 -16.64 -14.74
N LYS A 99 26.90 -15.82 -14.43
CA LYS A 99 26.80 -14.80 -13.36
C LYS A 99 25.75 -13.72 -13.67
N VAL A 100 25.57 -13.39 -14.95
CA VAL A 100 24.52 -12.44 -15.36
C VAL A 100 23.14 -13.07 -15.15
N LYS A 101 22.96 -14.35 -15.53
CA LYS A 101 21.73 -15.10 -15.30
C LYS A 101 21.42 -15.25 -13.81
N ASP A 102 22.40 -15.63 -13.02
CA ASP A 102 22.26 -15.84 -11.57
C ASP A 102 21.84 -14.56 -10.85
N ILE A 103 22.46 -13.41 -11.16
CA ILE A 103 22.09 -12.14 -10.50
C ILE A 103 20.72 -11.66 -10.99
N LEU A 104 20.41 -11.82 -12.28
CA LEU A 104 19.08 -11.51 -12.81
C LEU A 104 18.00 -12.32 -12.07
N GLU A 105 18.25 -13.59 -11.79
CA GLU A 105 17.35 -14.48 -11.05
C GLU A 105 17.26 -14.07 -9.58
N GLN A 106 18.38 -13.91 -8.88
CA GLN A 106 18.41 -13.50 -7.48
C GLN A 106 17.67 -12.19 -7.21
N LEU A 107 17.90 -11.17 -8.05
CA LEU A 107 17.21 -9.89 -7.94
C LEU A 107 15.72 -9.98 -8.29
N LYS A 108 15.31 -10.89 -9.19
CA LYS A 108 13.88 -11.17 -9.47
C LYS A 108 13.19 -11.94 -8.35
N GLU A 109 13.93 -12.76 -7.62
CA GLU A 109 13.38 -13.62 -6.57
C GLU A 109 13.32 -12.92 -5.21
N SER A 110 14.34 -12.13 -4.88
CA SER A 110 14.55 -11.62 -3.53
C SER A 110 14.83 -10.12 -3.44
N GLY A 111 15.08 -9.46 -4.57
CA GLY A 111 15.56 -8.06 -4.61
C GLY A 111 16.94 -7.88 -4.01
N LYS A 112 17.61 -8.97 -3.63
CA LYS A 112 18.98 -9.01 -3.14
C LYS A 112 19.81 -9.89 -4.07
N SER A 113 21.12 -9.75 -4.00
CA SER A 113 22.08 -10.52 -4.78
C SER A 113 23.21 -10.99 -3.89
N LEU A 114 23.95 -12.01 -4.33
CA LEU A 114 25.14 -12.45 -3.60
C LEU A 114 26.11 -11.28 -3.39
N ARG A 115 26.42 -11.02 -2.12
CA ARG A 115 27.43 -10.04 -1.71
C ARG A 115 28.79 -10.45 -2.26
N GLU A 116 29.54 -9.49 -2.79
CA GLU A 116 30.92 -9.74 -3.20
C GLU A 116 31.85 -9.41 -2.03
N GLU A 117 32.36 -10.46 -1.37
CA GLU A 117 33.35 -10.34 -0.30
C GLU A 117 34.58 -9.60 -0.85
N ASN A 118 34.89 -8.42 -0.28
CA ASN A 118 35.96 -7.49 -0.69
C ASN A 118 35.69 -6.60 -1.92
N ALA A 119 34.43 -6.45 -2.36
CA ALA A 119 34.10 -5.46 -3.39
C ALA A 119 34.04 -4.03 -2.84
N ALA A 120 34.75 -3.12 -3.51
CA ALA A 120 34.67 -1.68 -3.29
C ALA A 120 34.10 -1.01 -4.55
N ILE A 121 33.17 -0.06 -4.38
CA ILE A 121 32.58 0.73 -5.48
C ILE A 121 33.69 1.28 -6.38
N GLU A 122 34.73 1.89 -5.78
CA GLU A 122 35.87 2.46 -6.52
C GLU A 122 36.57 1.44 -7.44
N LYS A 123 36.71 0.17 -6.99
CA LYS A 123 37.35 -0.89 -7.77
C LYS A 123 36.47 -1.30 -8.96
N SER A 124 35.17 -1.43 -8.73
CA SER A 124 34.19 -1.75 -9.78
C SER A 124 34.05 -0.61 -10.79
N ALA A 125 34.04 0.65 -10.33
CA ALA A 125 33.99 1.84 -11.15
C ALA A 125 35.25 1.98 -12.02
N ARG A 126 36.45 1.71 -11.47
CA ARG A 126 37.70 1.66 -12.25
C ARG A 126 37.67 0.59 -13.34
N ARG A 127 37.16 -0.60 -13.05
CA ARG A 127 37.03 -1.68 -14.05
C ARG A 127 36.03 -1.32 -15.15
N LEU A 128 34.91 -0.68 -14.79
CA LEU A 128 33.92 -0.20 -15.75
C LEU A 128 34.51 0.89 -16.67
N TYR A 129 35.27 1.83 -16.11
CA TYR A 129 36.00 2.85 -16.88
C TYR A 129 37.00 2.23 -17.87
N SER A 130 37.76 1.22 -17.46
CA SER A 130 38.67 0.49 -18.37
C SER A 130 37.92 -0.20 -19.51
N GLY A 131 36.74 -0.78 -19.23
CA GLY A 131 35.88 -1.38 -20.24
C GLY A 131 35.32 -0.36 -21.24
N VAL A 132 34.91 0.82 -20.77
CA VAL A 132 34.52 1.96 -21.62
C VAL A 132 35.67 2.33 -22.57
N ARG A 133 36.89 2.47 -22.05
CA ARG A 133 38.05 2.78 -22.90
C ARG A 133 38.33 1.71 -23.95
N ALA A 134 38.15 0.44 -23.60
CA ALA A 134 38.34 -0.68 -24.52
C ALA A 134 37.33 -0.64 -25.68
N LEU A 135 36.05 -0.36 -25.38
CA LEU A 135 35.01 -0.16 -26.41
C LEU A 135 35.39 0.98 -27.36
N MET A 136 35.88 2.09 -26.82
CA MET A 136 36.22 3.30 -27.59
C MET A 136 37.53 3.21 -28.40
N ARG A 137 38.32 2.11 -28.30
CA ARG A 137 39.54 1.96 -29.10
C ARG A 137 39.27 1.90 -30.60
N LYS A 138 38.13 1.31 -31.00
CA LYS A 138 37.69 1.22 -32.40
C LYS A 138 36.70 2.34 -32.70
N LYS A 139 37.21 3.51 -33.05
CA LYS A 139 36.44 4.75 -33.26
C LYS A 139 35.46 4.70 -34.44
N ASP A 140 35.62 3.73 -35.32
CA ASP A 140 34.78 3.46 -36.49
C ASP A 140 33.63 2.48 -36.19
N ASN A 141 33.63 1.80 -35.04
CA ASN A 141 32.59 0.83 -34.69
C ASN A 141 31.45 1.50 -33.91
N THR A 142 30.35 1.78 -34.63
CA THR A 142 29.12 2.37 -34.09
C THR A 142 28.53 1.60 -32.91
N SER A 143 28.51 0.26 -32.94
CA SER A 143 27.95 -0.56 -31.86
C SER A 143 28.81 -0.49 -30.60
N ASN A 144 30.13 -0.48 -30.74
CA ASN A 144 31.05 -0.24 -29.63
C ASN A 144 30.82 1.14 -28.99
N LEU A 145 30.67 2.20 -29.80
CA LEU A 145 30.49 3.56 -29.30
C LEU A 145 29.12 3.77 -28.64
N LYS A 146 28.05 3.18 -29.18
CA LYS A 146 26.74 3.15 -28.51
C LYS A 146 26.80 2.41 -27.17
N CYS A 147 27.41 1.23 -27.14
CA CYS A 147 27.60 0.47 -25.91
C CYS A 147 28.44 1.25 -24.89
N ALA A 148 29.50 1.95 -25.35
CA ALA A 148 30.32 2.80 -24.49
C ALA A 148 29.51 3.93 -23.86
N ALA A 149 28.61 4.57 -24.61
CA ALA A 149 27.73 5.62 -24.09
C ALA A 149 26.84 5.11 -22.95
N TYR A 150 26.22 3.93 -23.11
CA TYR A 150 25.43 3.29 -22.05
C TYR A 150 26.30 2.92 -20.83
N CYS A 151 27.51 2.39 -21.03
CA CYS A 151 28.42 2.06 -19.92
C CYS A 151 28.95 3.30 -19.18
N VAL A 152 29.15 4.42 -19.87
CA VAL A 152 29.52 5.71 -19.25
C VAL A 152 28.39 6.20 -18.36
N ASP A 153 27.15 6.12 -18.83
CA ASP A 153 25.98 6.56 -18.05
C ASP A 153 25.78 5.70 -16.80
N ILE A 154 25.93 4.37 -16.92
CA ILE A 154 25.94 3.46 -15.76
C ILE A 154 27.08 3.79 -14.79
N ALA A 155 28.27 4.11 -15.28
CA ALA A 155 29.40 4.46 -14.42
C ALA A 155 29.16 5.74 -13.62
N LEU A 156 28.54 6.75 -14.25
CA LEU A 156 28.18 8.01 -13.59
C LEU A 156 27.04 7.84 -12.59
N MET A 157 26.08 6.93 -12.84
CA MET A 157 25.05 6.56 -11.86
C MET A 157 25.61 5.76 -10.68
N PHE A 158 26.57 4.87 -10.95
CA PHE A 158 27.12 3.95 -9.96
C PHE A 158 28.13 4.60 -9.00
N ASP A 159 28.95 5.55 -9.48
CA ASP A 159 29.96 6.24 -8.67
C ASP A 159 30.03 7.73 -9.07
N PRO A 160 29.01 8.54 -8.72
CA PRO A 160 28.86 9.92 -9.19
C PRO A 160 30.00 10.84 -8.71
N GLU A 161 30.62 10.54 -7.58
CA GLU A 161 31.73 11.32 -7.00
C GLU A 161 33.10 10.62 -7.14
N GLY A 162 33.17 9.58 -7.96
CA GLY A 162 34.37 8.79 -8.17
C GLY A 162 35.54 9.53 -8.82
N LYS A 163 36.75 9.01 -8.62
CA LYS A 163 38.00 9.57 -9.19
C LYS A 163 37.99 9.72 -10.72
N ASN A 164 37.17 8.93 -11.43
CA ASN A 164 37.06 8.96 -12.89
C ASN A 164 35.88 9.78 -13.40
N THR A 165 35.04 10.36 -12.52
CA THR A 165 33.81 11.07 -12.92
C THR A 165 34.07 12.20 -13.90
N ALA A 166 35.09 13.04 -13.66
CA ALA A 166 35.40 14.16 -14.56
C ALA A 166 35.69 13.67 -16.00
N LYS A 167 36.49 12.60 -16.13
CA LYS A 167 36.82 11.97 -17.40
C LYS A 167 35.59 11.31 -18.04
N LEU A 168 34.74 10.65 -17.25
CA LEU A 168 33.50 10.05 -17.73
C LEU A 168 32.51 11.10 -18.26
N LYS A 169 32.40 12.27 -17.62
CA LYS A 169 31.57 13.41 -18.09
C LYS A 169 32.08 13.97 -19.43
N GLU A 170 33.40 14.05 -19.60
CA GLU A 170 34.03 14.45 -20.88
C GLU A 170 33.71 13.43 -21.98
N LEU A 171 33.89 12.13 -21.71
CA LEU A 171 33.54 11.06 -22.65
C LEU A 171 32.05 11.06 -23.00
N ALA A 172 31.17 11.27 -22.03
CA ALA A 172 29.72 11.38 -22.25
C ALA A 172 29.40 12.54 -23.20
N SER A 173 30.02 13.70 -22.98
CA SER A 173 29.82 14.90 -23.80
C SER A 173 30.32 14.68 -25.24
N SER A 174 31.49 14.06 -25.39
CA SER A 174 32.06 13.68 -26.69
C SER A 174 31.17 12.69 -27.44
N LEU A 175 30.75 11.60 -26.80
CA LEU A 175 29.87 10.60 -27.42
C LEU A 175 28.51 11.20 -27.82
N LYS A 176 27.93 12.05 -26.97
CA LYS A 176 26.69 12.78 -27.26
C LYS A 176 26.84 13.72 -28.45
N GLY A 177 27.96 14.46 -28.54
CA GLY A 177 28.29 15.35 -29.65
C GLY A 177 28.45 14.62 -30.99
N ASN A 178 28.94 13.37 -30.94
CA ASN A 178 29.06 12.49 -32.11
C ASN A 178 27.79 11.66 -32.41
N GLY A 179 26.64 12.02 -31.81
CA GLY A 179 25.34 11.40 -32.10
C GLY A 179 25.00 10.13 -31.30
N TYR A 180 25.87 9.67 -30.40
CA TYR A 180 25.63 8.48 -29.57
C TYR A 180 24.90 8.84 -28.26
N LYS A 181 23.60 9.14 -28.38
CA LYS A 181 22.74 9.51 -27.24
C LYS A 181 22.18 8.27 -26.54
N VAL A 182 22.23 8.27 -25.20
CA VAL A 182 21.63 7.24 -24.35
C VAL A 182 20.12 7.48 -24.20
N SER A 183 19.34 6.41 -24.34
CA SER A 183 17.92 6.41 -23.98
C SER A 183 17.58 5.13 -23.21
N TRP A 184 17.11 5.30 -21.97
CA TRP A 184 16.63 4.21 -21.12
C TRP A 184 15.12 3.98 -21.22
N LYS A 185 14.42 4.76 -22.06
CA LYS A 185 12.96 4.70 -22.18
C LYS A 185 12.51 3.30 -22.60
N GLY A 186 11.69 2.65 -21.78
CA GLY A 186 11.14 1.31 -22.05
C GLY A 186 12.17 0.18 -21.98
N ILE A 187 13.32 0.38 -21.32
CA ILE A 187 14.32 -0.70 -21.10
C ILE A 187 14.02 -1.50 -19.83
N LEU A 188 13.25 -0.94 -18.91
CA LEU A 188 12.86 -1.61 -17.67
C LEU A 188 11.40 -2.06 -17.76
N LYS A 189 11.14 -3.33 -17.43
CA LYS A 189 9.77 -3.86 -17.29
C LYS A 189 9.10 -3.30 -16.03
N SER A 190 7.88 -3.73 -15.77
CA SER A 190 7.14 -3.38 -14.56
C SER A 190 7.91 -3.81 -13.29
N PRO A 191 7.80 -3.06 -12.18
CA PRO A 191 8.46 -3.41 -10.93
C PRO A 191 7.98 -4.75 -10.38
N ILE A 192 8.91 -5.50 -9.79
CA ILE A 192 8.66 -6.72 -9.03
C ILE A 192 8.86 -6.39 -7.55
N SER A 193 7.92 -6.81 -6.71
CA SER A 193 8.11 -6.81 -5.25
C SER A 193 8.37 -8.21 -4.75
N HIS A 194 9.26 -8.28 -3.78
CA HIS A 194 9.63 -9.50 -3.10
C HIS A 194 8.85 -9.53 -1.79
N ASN A 195 7.78 -10.32 -1.74
CA ASN A 195 7.06 -10.59 -0.50
C ASN A 195 7.85 -11.64 0.29
N THR A 196 8.59 -11.21 1.31
CA THR A 196 9.33 -12.10 2.22
C THR A 196 8.53 -12.46 3.48
N SER A 197 7.23 -12.14 3.55
CA SER A 197 6.39 -12.56 4.67
C SER A 197 6.25 -14.09 4.69
N PRO A 198 6.53 -14.77 5.82
CA PRO A 198 6.29 -16.21 5.96
C PRO A 198 4.79 -16.58 5.96
N TYR A 199 3.89 -15.58 5.88
CA TYR A 199 2.44 -15.73 5.70
C TYR A 199 1.94 -15.35 4.31
N GLY A 200 2.82 -14.84 3.45
CA GLY A 200 2.49 -14.54 2.07
C GLY A 200 2.69 -15.78 1.22
N SER A 201 1.62 -16.28 0.61
CA SER A 201 1.79 -16.94 -0.70
C SER A 201 2.66 -16.02 -1.57
N ARG A 202 3.53 -16.59 -2.42
CA ARG A 202 4.21 -15.84 -3.50
C ARG A 202 3.11 -15.28 -4.41
N ASN A 203 2.48 -14.18 -4.00
CA ASN A 203 1.37 -13.57 -4.70
C ASN A 203 1.98 -12.98 -5.96
N LYS A 204 1.84 -13.74 -7.04
CA LYS A 204 2.20 -13.27 -8.37
C LYS A 204 1.20 -12.18 -8.71
N PHE A 205 1.66 -10.93 -8.72
CA PHE A 205 0.87 -9.81 -9.20
C PHE A 205 0.83 -9.88 -10.71
N THR A 206 -0.36 -10.02 -11.27
CA THR A 206 -0.57 -10.21 -12.71
C THR A 206 -1.56 -9.20 -13.23
N LYS A 207 -1.51 -8.93 -14.54
CA LYS A 207 -2.62 -8.28 -15.22
C LYS A 207 -3.85 -9.19 -15.08
N VAL A 208 -4.96 -8.63 -14.62
CA VAL A 208 -6.21 -9.35 -14.43
C VAL A 208 -7.24 -8.78 -15.38
N GLU A 209 -7.78 -9.68 -16.19
CA GLU A 209 -8.87 -9.44 -17.12
C GLU A 209 -9.95 -10.48 -16.86
N ARG A 210 -11.21 -10.06 -16.88
CA ARG A 210 -12.37 -10.92 -16.66
C ARG A 210 -13.48 -10.53 -17.63
N LEU A 211 -13.96 -11.51 -18.38
CA LEU A 211 -15.10 -11.32 -19.27
C LEU A 211 -16.40 -11.56 -18.53
N MET A 212 -17.38 -10.69 -18.79
CA MET A 212 -18.77 -10.87 -18.44
C MET A 212 -19.59 -10.82 -19.72
N PRO A 213 -20.43 -11.83 -20.01
CA PRO A 213 -21.30 -11.80 -21.17
C PRO A 213 -22.18 -10.55 -21.18
N GLY A 214 -22.25 -9.88 -22.33
CA GLY A 214 -23.11 -8.73 -22.54
C GLY A 214 -24.59 -9.10 -22.65
N GLY A 215 -25.43 -8.07 -22.72
CA GLY A 215 -26.87 -8.19 -22.85
C GLY A 215 -27.42 -7.36 -24.02
N ASP A 216 -28.67 -6.92 -23.87
CA ASP A 216 -29.44 -6.25 -24.93
C ASP A 216 -29.36 -4.71 -24.85
N ALA A 217 -28.70 -4.17 -23.81
CA ALA A 217 -28.58 -2.72 -23.65
C ALA A 217 -27.56 -2.13 -24.62
N LYS A 218 -27.80 -0.89 -25.08
CA LYS A 218 -26.87 -0.19 -25.98
C LYS A 218 -25.67 0.41 -25.23
N GLU A 219 -25.91 0.95 -24.04
CA GLU A 219 -24.89 1.64 -23.25
C GLU A 219 -25.13 1.44 -21.76
N PHE A 220 -24.09 1.66 -20.96
CA PHE A 220 -24.22 1.76 -19.51
C PHE A 220 -25.01 3.02 -19.12
N ALA A 221 -25.76 2.95 -18.02
CA ALA A 221 -26.45 4.11 -17.47
C ALA A 221 -25.48 5.19 -16.95
N LEU A 222 -24.30 4.80 -16.43
CA LEU A 222 -23.17 5.71 -16.21
C LEU A 222 -21.93 5.20 -16.92
N LYS A 223 -21.15 6.13 -17.50
CA LYS A 223 -19.84 5.81 -18.09
C LYS A 223 -18.70 5.76 -17.07
N GLN A 224 -18.92 6.31 -15.88
CA GLN A 224 -17.93 6.31 -14.80
C GLN A 224 -18.62 6.36 -13.43
N SER A 225 -18.08 5.62 -12.47
CA SER A 225 -18.45 5.67 -11.06
C SER A 225 -17.21 5.80 -10.17
N ARG A 226 -17.43 6.19 -8.90
CA ARG A 226 -16.37 6.44 -7.92
C ARG A 226 -16.86 6.21 -6.50
N ILE A 227 -16.10 5.46 -5.72
CA ILE A 227 -16.28 5.27 -4.28
C ILE A 227 -14.98 5.46 -3.51
N ILE A 228 -15.06 5.65 -2.20
CA ILE A 228 -13.90 5.60 -1.32
C ILE A 228 -13.78 4.21 -0.70
N GLY A 229 -12.80 3.42 -1.15
CA GLY A 229 -12.44 2.14 -0.55
C GLY A 229 -11.48 2.32 0.63
N LEU A 230 -11.69 1.54 1.70
CA LEU A 230 -10.81 1.55 2.88
C LEU A 230 -9.84 0.37 2.86
N SER A 231 -8.56 0.67 3.07
CA SER A 231 -7.48 -0.31 3.12
C SER A 231 -6.55 -0.03 4.29
N VAL A 232 -5.60 -0.94 4.48
CA VAL A 232 -4.46 -0.74 5.37
C VAL A 232 -3.23 -0.73 4.47
N ARG A 233 -2.45 0.34 4.53
CA ARG A 233 -1.20 0.49 3.75
C ARG A 233 0.00 0.19 4.63
N GLN A 234 0.99 -0.48 4.06
CA GLN A 234 2.28 -0.60 4.70
C GLN A 234 3.10 0.68 4.45
N LEU A 235 3.64 1.25 5.51
CA LEU A 235 4.54 2.39 5.50
C LEU A 235 5.98 1.95 5.17
N PRO A 236 6.89 2.88 4.80
CA PRO A 236 8.29 2.56 4.50
C PRO A 236 9.03 1.85 5.63
N ASN A 237 8.69 2.16 6.89
CA ASN A 237 9.22 1.51 8.09
C ASN A 237 8.58 0.13 8.37
N GLY A 238 7.77 -0.38 7.44
CA GLY A 238 7.10 -1.67 7.52
C GLY A 238 5.87 -1.72 8.45
N LYS A 239 5.58 -0.65 9.19
CA LYS A 239 4.33 -0.51 9.96
C LYS A 239 3.13 -0.36 9.04
N HIS A 240 1.93 -0.51 9.59
CA HIS A 240 0.71 -0.31 8.83
C HIS A 240 -0.02 0.96 9.27
N ALA A 241 -0.66 1.63 8.30
CA ALA A 241 -1.53 2.77 8.53
C ALA A 241 -2.85 2.56 7.79
N GLY A 242 -3.95 2.95 8.42
CA GLY A 242 -5.24 3.03 7.74
C GLY A 242 -5.20 4.00 6.58
N ALA A 243 -5.77 3.62 5.45
CA ALA A 243 -5.83 4.43 4.25
C ALA A 243 -7.22 4.40 3.62
N ALA A 244 -7.58 5.51 2.99
CA ALA A 244 -8.81 5.65 2.22
C ALA A 244 -8.44 6.14 0.82
N ASN A 245 -8.87 5.40 -0.20
CA ASN A 245 -8.50 5.68 -1.58
C ASN A 245 -9.73 5.65 -2.48
N ALA A 246 -9.73 6.53 -3.47
CA ALA A 246 -10.72 6.43 -4.52
C ALA A 246 -10.48 5.13 -5.30
N VAL A 247 -11.57 4.40 -5.49
CA VAL A 247 -11.72 3.46 -6.61
C VAL A 247 -12.52 4.20 -7.66
N ILE A 248 -12.16 4.00 -8.93
CA ILE A 248 -12.84 4.62 -10.06
C ILE A 248 -12.99 3.54 -11.12
N ILE A 249 -14.22 3.26 -11.53
CA ILE A 249 -14.50 2.36 -12.64
C ILE A 249 -15.01 3.19 -13.82
N THR A 250 -14.36 3.02 -14.98
CA THR A 250 -14.70 3.71 -16.23
C THR A 250 -15.04 2.70 -17.32
N ALA A 251 -16.20 2.86 -17.94
CA ALA A 251 -16.61 2.09 -19.10
C ALA A 251 -16.17 2.81 -20.38
N LEU A 252 -15.34 2.15 -21.19
CA LEU A 252 -14.81 2.63 -22.46
C LEU A 252 -15.37 1.76 -23.58
N GLU A 253 -16.02 2.37 -24.55
CA GLU A 253 -16.53 1.66 -25.73
C GLU A 253 -15.36 1.29 -26.65
N GLU A 254 -15.32 0.05 -27.12
CA GLU A 254 -14.22 -0.50 -27.95
C GLU A 254 -14.82 -1.29 -29.12
N GLU A 255 -14.46 -0.94 -30.36
CA GLU A 255 -15.07 -1.51 -31.58
C GLU A 255 -14.87 -3.03 -31.70
N ASP A 256 -13.73 -3.56 -31.25
CA ASP A 256 -13.38 -4.99 -31.36
C ASP A 256 -13.86 -5.83 -30.16
N GLN A 257 -14.61 -5.23 -29.22
CA GLN A 257 -15.05 -5.89 -28.01
C GLN A 257 -16.50 -6.38 -28.20
N GLU A 258 -16.78 -7.67 -27.98
CA GLU A 258 -18.14 -8.21 -28.10
C GLU A 258 -18.88 -8.24 -26.75
N ASP A 259 -18.17 -8.51 -25.66
CA ASP A 259 -18.71 -8.64 -24.30
C ASP A 259 -18.22 -7.50 -23.38
N LEU A 260 -18.44 -7.60 -22.08
CA LEU A 260 -17.86 -6.66 -21.11
C LEU A 260 -16.51 -7.20 -20.59
N LEU A 261 -15.42 -6.52 -20.92
CA LEU A 261 -14.08 -6.88 -20.43
C LEU A 261 -13.69 -6.02 -19.23
N PHE A 262 -13.77 -6.59 -18.03
CA PHE A 262 -13.30 -5.96 -16.81
C PHE A 262 -11.78 -6.13 -16.67
N LYS A 263 -11.06 -5.03 -16.43
CA LYS A 263 -9.62 -5.05 -16.17
C LYS A 263 -9.24 -4.13 -15.02
N PHE A 264 -8.11 -4.42 -14.38
CA PHE A 264 -7.45 -3.45 -13.51
C PHE A 264 -6.40 -2.65 -14.30
N ASP A 265 -6.25 -1.36 -13.98
CA ASP A 265 -5.23 -0.48 -14.59
C ASP A 265 -3.80 -0.80 -14.13
N GLN A 266 -3.65 -1.74 -13.18
CA GLN A 266 -2.39 -2.22 -12.65
C GLN A 266 -2.42 -3.72 -12.35
N ASN A 267 -1.23 -4.31 -12.12
CA ASN A 267 -1.12 -5.70 -11.70
C ASN A 267 -1.65 -5.86 -10.26
N VAL A 268 -2.57 -6.80 -10.07
CA VAL A 268 -3.14 -7.11 -8.75
C VAL A 268 -2.83 -8.55 -8.35
N GLY A 269 -2.91 -8.85 -7.05
CA GLY A 269 -2.70 -10.21 -6.56
C GLY A 269 -3.94 -11.10 -6.70
N LYS A 270 -3.79 -12.37 -6.30
CA LYS A 270 -4.79 -13.43 -6.54
C LYS A 270 -6.11 -13.18 -5.82
N MET A 271 -6.08 -12.60 -4.61
CA MET A 271 -7.31 -12.37 -3.84
C MET A 271 -8.16 -11.29 -4.49
N MET A 272 -7.52 -10.23 -5.00
CA MET A 272 -8.22 -9.19 -5.75
C MET A 272 -8.84 -9.75 -7.04
N ALA A 273 -8.10 -10.59 -7.75
CA ALA A 273 -8.57 -11.27 -8.96
C ALA A 273 -9.78 -12.17 -8.72
N GLY A 274 -9.76 -12.95 -7.63
CA GLY A 274 -10.88 -13.78 -7.21
C GLY A 274 -12.09 -12.95 -6.78
N SER A 275 -11.87 -11.85 -6.05
CA SER A 275 -12.96 -10.95 -5.66
C SER A 275 -13.69 -10.38 -6.88
N LEU A 276 -12.98 -9.96 -7.93
CA LEU A 276 -13.60 -9.47 -9.17
C LEU A 276 -14.46 -10.57 -9.83
N GLU A 277 -14.00 -11.82 -9.81
CA GLU A 277 -14.75 -12.94 -10.36
C GLU A 277 -16.09 -13.17 -9.63
N ASP A 278 -16.07 -13.11 -8.29
CA ASP A 278 -17.29 -13.24 -7.48
C ASP A 278 -18.25 -12.07 -7.70
N ILE A 279 -17.74 -10.85 -7.86
CA ILE A 279 -18.56 -9.69 -8.19
C ILE A 279 -19.20 -9.85 -9.57
N ILE A 280 -18.46 -10.31 -10.58
CA ILE A 280 -19.02 -10.55 -11.91
C ILE A 280 -20.13 -11.61 -11.86
N LYS A 281 -19.95 -12.70 -11.10
CA LYS A 281 -21.00 -13.69 -10.87
C LYS A 281 -22.23 -13.07 -10.24
N PHE A 282 -22.06 -12.26 -9.20
CA PHE A 282 -23.15 -11.55 -8.54
C PHE A 282 -23.90 -10.61 -9.51
N MET A 283 -23.18 -9.79 -10.29
CA MET A 283 -23.80 -8.86 -11.25
C MET A 283 -24.62 -9.57 -12.32
N ARG A 284 -24.14 -10.71 -12.80
CA ARG A 284 -24.86 -11.55 -13.78
C ARG A 284 -26.17 -12.12 -13.22
N VAL A 285 -26.25 -12.36 -11.91
CA VAL A 285 -27.47 -12.85 -11.26
C VAL A 285 -28.41 -11.69 -10.93
N ARG A 286 -27.84 -10.55 -10.49
CA ARG A 286 -28.60 -9.36 -10.09
C ARG A 286 -29.29 -8.66 -11.26
N HIS A 287 -28.60 -8.53 -12.39
CA HIS A 287 -29.07 -7.69 -13.49
C HIS A 287 -29.61 -8.54 -14.65
N ASN A 288 -30.76 -8.12 -15.19
CA ASN A 288 -31.30 -8.68 -16.43
C ASN A 288 -30.45 -8.19 -17.62
N LYS A 289 -30.37 -8.99 -18.69
CA LYS A 289 -29.73 -8.65 -19.96
C LYS A 289 -30.19 -7.30 -20.52
N THR A 290 -31.42 -6.87 -20.25
CA THR A 290 -31.98 -5.60 -20.73
C THR A 290 -31.23 -4.35 -20.27
N ILE A 291 -30.43 -4.43 -19.20
CA ILE A 291 -29.62 -3.30 -18.69
C ILE A 291 -28.12 -3.56 -18.79
N VAL A 292 -27.70 -4.69 -19.36
CA VAL A 292 -26.29 -5.07 -19.51
C VAL A 292 -25.89 -4.78 -20.96
N PRO A 293 -24.91 -3.89 -21.22
CA PRO A 293 -24.48 -3.60 -22.58
C PRO A 293 -23.44 -4.59 -23.10
N THR A 294 -23.01 -4.39 -24.34
CA THR A 294 -21.92 -5.10 -25.04
C THR A 294 -20.87 -4.10 -25.53
N GLY A 295 -19.67 -4.57 -25.86
CA GLY A 295 -18.64 -3.73 -26.49
C GLY A 295 -17.97 -2.70 -25.59
N TYR A 296 -17.82 -3.04 -24.31
CA TYR A 296 -17.10 -2.18 -23.38
C TYR A 296 -15.90 -2.86 -22.74
N LEU A 297 -14.83 -2.11 -22.68
CA LEU A 297 -13.75 -2.29 -21.74
C LEU A 297 -14.07 -1.53 -20.44
N VAL A 298 -14.19 -2.25 -19.34
CA VAL A 298 -14.47 -1.69 -18.02
C VAL A 298 -13.17 -1.62 -17.22
N ASP A 299 -12.58 -0.43 -17.16
CA ASP A 299 -11.29 -0.17 -16.51
C ASP A 299 -11.45 0.21 -15.04
N ILE A 300 -10.89 -0.60 -14.14
CA ILE A 300 -10.90 -0.42 -12.69
C ILE A 300 -9.58 0.21 -12.27
N THR A 301 -9.65 1.50 -11.92
CA THR A 301 -8.53 2.28 -11.40
C THR A 301 -8.53 2.29 -9.88
N LEU A 302 -7.37 2.00 -9.29
CA LEU A 302 -7.13 2.10 -7.85
C LEU A 302 -6.27 3.32 -7.55
N GLY A 303 -6.61 4.10 -6.51
CA GLY A 303 -5.92 5.35 -6.18
C GLY A 303 -4.41 5.23 -5.86
N ASP A 304 -3.87 4.02 -5.74
CA ASP A 304 -2.44 3.76 -5.52
C ASP A 304 -1.80 3.10 -6.76
N LYS A 305 -1.64 3.87 -7.85
CA LYS A 305 -1.18 3.38 -9.17
C LYS A 305 0.22 2.77 -9.21
N ASN A 306 0.98 2.92 -8.13
CA ASN A 306 2.36 2.41 -8.01
C ASN A 306 2.49 1.38 -6.88
N GLY A 307 1.41 1.13 -6.13
CA GLY A 307 1.38 0.16 -5.04
C GLY A 307 1.02 -1.22 -5.54
N LEU A 308 1.59 -2.24 -4.93
CA LEU A 308 1.08 -3.60 -5.12
C LEU A 308 -0.17 -3.78 -4.28
N VAL A 309 -1.30 -3.99 -4.94
CA VAL A 309 -2.59 -4.11 -4.28
C VAL A 309 -3.11 -5.55 -4.36
N ASP A 310 -3.32 -6.14 -3.19
CA ASP A 310 -3.94 -7.44 -3.04
C ASP A 310 -4.75 -7.48 -1.74
N GLY A 311 -5.78 -8.34 -1.72
CA GLY A 311 -6.70 -8.51 -0.59
C GLY A 311 -8.16 -8.33 -1.01
N PRO A 312 -9.08 -9.13 -0.45
CA PRO A 312 -10.48 -9.14 -0.88
C PRO A 312 -11.32 -7.99 -0.27
N SER A 313 -10.75 -7.17 0.61
CA SER A 313 -11.52 -6.21 1.44
C SER A 313 -12.12 -5.01 0.70
N ALA A 314 -11.88 -4.91 -0.61
CA ALA A 314 -12.49 -3.93 -1.51
C ALA A 314 -13.68 -4.50 -2.30
N GLY A 315 -14.04 -5.77 -2.09
CA GLY A 315 -15.07 -6.45 -2.87
C GLY A 315 -16.42 -5.74 -2.86
N THR A 316 -16.88 -5.29 -1.69
CA THR A 316 -18.13 -4.52 -1.59
C THR A 316 -18.06 -3.19 -2.35
N ALA A 317 -16.92 -2.50 -2.32
CA ALA A 317 -16.73 -1.23 -3.01
C ALA A 317 -16.83 -1.39 -4.54
N PHE A 318 -16.16 -2.41 -5.08
CA PHE A 318 -16.22 -2.74 -6.50
C PHE A 318 -17.63 -3.10 -6.95
N ALA A 319 -18.34 -3.91 -6.15
CA ALA A 319 -19.72 -4.25 -6.46
C ALA A 319 -20.61 -3.01 -6.55
N LEU A 320 -20.50 -2.09 -5.59
CA LEU A 320 -21.31 -0.87 -5.58
C LEU A 320 -21.02 0.05 -6.77
N GLU A 321 -19.77 0.16 -7.20
CA GLU A 321 -19.40 0.95 -8.38
C GLU A 321 -19.85 0.29 -9.69
N ILE A 322 -19.68 -1.03 -9.83
CA ILE A 322 -20.11 -1.75 -11.03
C ILE A 322 -21.64 -1.69 -11.17
N ASP A 323 -22.38 -1.93 -10.08
CA ASP A 323 -23.84 -1.78 -10.06
C ASP A 323 -24.28 -0.34 -10.39
N SER A 324 -23.53 0.67 -9.96
CA SER A 324 -23.80 2.08 -10.28
C SER A 324 -23.67 2.37 -11.79
N LEU A 325 -22.76 1.69 -12.51
CA LEU A 325 -22.67 1.79 -13.97
C LEU A 325 -23.92 1.24 -14.66
N PHE A 326 -24.45 0.11 -14.18
CA PHE A 326 -25.65 -0.52 -14.75
C PHE A 326 -26.93 0.24 -14.42
N THR A 327 -27.08 0.71 -13.17
CA THR A 327 -28.35 1.27 -12.66
C THR A 327 -28.51 2.76 -12.90
N GLY A 328 -27.42 3.52 -13.03
CA GLY A 328 -27.48 4.98 -13.08
C GLY A 328 -27.37 5.64 -11.71
N ASP A 329 -27.47 4.86 -10.62
CA ASP A 329 -27.57 5.43 -9.30
C ASP A 329 -26.19 5.90 -8.79
N LYS A 330 -26.09 7.20 -8.52
CA LYS A 330 -24.84 7.81 -8.07
C LYS A 330 -24.50 7.45 -6.63
N ILE A 331 -23.22 7.16 -6.40
CA ILE A 331 -22.65 6.94 -5.07
C ILE A 331 -22.41 8.28 -4.38
N ASP A 332 -22.70 8.35 -3.09
CA ASP A 332 -22.39 9.48 -2.24
C ASP A 332 -20.87 9.64 -2.11
N PRO A 333 -20.29 10.80 -2.50
CA PRO A 333 -18.84 11.01 -2.44
C PRO A 333 -18.29 11.07 -1.01
N LYS A 334 -19.15 11.18 0.00
CA LYS A 334 -18.80 11.14 1.44
C LYS A 334 -18.93 9.75 2.05
N TYR A 335 -19.40 8.77 1.27
CA TYR A 335 -19.47 7.37 1.69
C TYR A 335 -18.15 6.66 1.43
N ALA A 336 -17.67 5.93 2.44
CA ALA A 336 -16.59 4.98 2.30
C ALA A 336 -17.03 3.59 2.76
N CYS A 337 -16.40 2.54 2.24
CA CYS A 337 -16.70 1.19 2.69
C CYS A 337 -15.51 0.24 2.63
N THR A 338 -15.68 -0.86 3.33
CA THR A 338 -14.84 -2.05 3.23
C THR A 338 -15.68 -3.30 3.44
N GLY A 339 -15.19 -4.42 2.94
CA GLY A 339 -15.84 -5.71 3.04
C GLY A 339 -15.38 -6.59 1.89
N THR A 340 -15.22 -7.88 2.16
CA THR A 340 -15.21 -8.85 1.07
C THR A 340 -16.63 -8.98 0.52
N MET A 341 -16.79 -9.53 -0.67
CA MET A 341 -18.11 -9.87 -1.18
C MET A 341 -18.07 -11.23 -1.87
N SER A 342 -18.99 -12.11 -1.49
CA SER A 342 -19.21 -13.39 -2.15
C SER A 342 -20.13 -13.24 -3.36
N ALA A 343 -20.20 -14.28 -4.19
CA ALA A 343 -21.02 -14.29 -5.41
C ALA A 343 -22.54 -14.20 -5.17
N ASP A 344 -23.01 -14.48 -3.94
CA ASP A 344 -24.40 -14.31 -3.50
C ASP A 344 -24.65 -12.95 -2.81
N GLY A 345 -23.64 -12.06 -2.80
CA GLY A 345 -23.76 -10.70 -2.31
C GLY A 345 -23.62 -10.55 -0.79
N GLN A 346 -23.18 -11.57 -0.03
CA GLN A 346 -22.87 -11.41 1.39
C GLN A 346 -21.57 -10.64 1.59
N THR A 347 -21.52 -9.78 2.61
CA THR A 347 -20.29 -9.07 2.96
C THR A 347 -19.54 -9.81 4.06
N GLY A 348 -18.28 -10.16 3.81
CA GLY A 348 -17.47 -10.94 4.74
C GLY A 348 -16.44 -10.13 5.54
N VAL A 349 -15.85 -10.81 6.53
CA VAL A 349 -14.97 -10.24 7.56
C VAL A 349 -13.71 -9.59 6.97
N ILE A 350 -13.29 -8.48 7.57
CA ILE A 350 -12.02 -7.80 7.29
C ILE A 350 -11.17 -7.60 8.55
N GLY A 351 -9.91 -7.21 8.38
CA GLY A 351 -9.03 -6.76 9.48
C GLY A 351 -8.84 -5.25 9.48
N GLY A 352 -8.38 -4.72 10.62
CA GLY A 352 -7.94 -3.33 10.79
C GLY A 352 -9.07 -2.30 10.77
N VAL A 353 -10.20 -2.57 11.43
CA VAL A 353 -11.39 -1.68 11.44
C VAL A 353 -11.04 -0.28 11.97
N ALA A 354 -10.36 -0.18 13.10
CA ALA A 354 -10.00 1.11 13.71
C ALA A 354 -9.13 1.96 12.76
N GLY A 355 -8.08 1.37 12.19
CA GLY A 355 -7.26 2.02 11.18
C GLY A 355 -8.08 2.50 9.98
N LYS A 356 -8.98 1.66 9.45
CA LYS A 356 -9.85 2.03 8.31
C LYS A 356 -10.81 3.18 8.63
N ILE A 357 -11.38 3.21 9.84
CA ILE A 357 -12.20 4.35 10.31
C ILE A 357 -11.36 5.62 10.35
N ARG A 358 -10.15 5.56 10.92
CA ARG A 358 -9.20 6.69 10.94
C ARG A 358 -8.87 7.17 9.53
N GLY A 359 -8.64 6.25 8.60
CA GLY A 359 -8.41 6.54 7.18
C GLY A 359 -9.60 7.25 6.52
N ALA A 360 -10.84 6.84 6.84
CA ALA A 360 -12.05 7.47 6.33
C ALA A 360 -12.21 8.91 6.86
N ILE A 361 -12.00 9.13 8.16
CA ILE A 361 -12.01 10.46 8.78
C ILE A 361 -10.99 11.37 8.11
N ASN A 362 -9.77 10.89 7.90
CA ASN A 362 -8.70 11.65 7.25
C ASN A 362 -8.98 11.97 5.76
N LYS A 363 -10.00 11.36 5.16
CA LYS A 363 -10.45 11.62 3.79
C LYS A 363 -11.76 12.42 3.75
N ASP A 364 -12.16 13.00 4.88
CA ASP A 364 -13.40 13.77 5.05
C ASP A 364 -14.67 12.99 4.68
N CYS A 365 -14.64 11.66 4.84
CA CYS A 365 -15.81 10.80 4.72
C CYS A 365 -16.65 10.91 5.99
N THR A 366 -17.96 11.04 5.84
CA THR A 366 -18.90 11.18 6.98
C THR A 366 -19.70 9.92 7.25
N ILE A 367 -19.71 8.96 6.31
CA ILE A 367 -20.45 7.70 6.40
C ILE A 367 -19.51 6.55 6.03
N VAL A 368 -19.48 5.51 6.85
CA VAL A 368 -18.68 4.29 6.63
C VAL A 368 -19.54 3.04 6.76
N GLY A 369 -19.51 2.19 5.72
CA GLY A 369 -20.03 0.82 5.78
C GLY A 369 -18.94 -0.18 6.14
N ILE A 370 -19.15 -0.98 7.19
CA ILE A 370 -18.31 -2.13 7.55
C ILE A 370 -19.13 -3.42 7.63
N PRO A 371 -18.53 -4.61 7.43
CA PRO A 371 -19.25 -5.88 7.57
C PRO A 371 -19.85 -6.04 8.97
N LEU A 372 -21.02 -6.67 9.05
CA LEU A 372 -21.71 -6.95 10.33
C LEU A 372 -20.82 -7.71 11.32
N ALA A 373 -20.09 -8.71 10.84
CA ALA A 373 -19.09 -9.47 11.59
C ALA A 373 -18.05 -8.59 12.30
N ASN A 374 -17.74 -7.44 11.70
CA ASN A 374 -16.75 -6.50 12.22
C ASN A 374 -17.33 -5.47 13.20
N ALA A 375 -18.58 -5.60 13.65
CA ALA A 375 -19.22 -4.62 14.51
C ALA A 375 -18.42 -4.29 15.79
N LYS A 376 -17.78 -5.29 16.41
CA LYS A 376 -16.95 -5.10 17.59
C LYS A 376 -15.77 -4.14 17.34
N GLY A 377 -15.28 -4.03 16.10
CA GLY A 377 -14.17 -3.15 15.73
C GLY A 377 -14.42 -1.66 15.94
N VAL A 378 -15.68 -1.22 16.11
CA VAL A 378 -15.99 0.17 16.47
C VAL A 378 -15.75 0.43 17.96
N TRP A 379 -15.96 -0.56 18.83
CA TRP A 379 -15.53 -0.46 20.23
C TRP A 379 -14.01 -0.47 20.35
N ASP A 380 -13.32 -1.22 19.49
CA ASP A 380 -11.86 -1.19 19.42
C ASP A 380 -11.37 0.21 19.04
N SER A 381 -11.97 0.84 18.02
CA SER A 381 -11.65 2.24 17.67
C SER A 381 -11.99 3.21 18.81
N PHE A 382 -13.08 3.01 19.54
CA PHE A 382 -13.40 3.83 20.71
C PHE A 382 -12.33 3.71 21.82
N LEU A 383 -11.80 2.51 22.04
CA LEU A 383 -10.73 2.27 23.02
C LEU A 383 -9.39 2.87 22.58
N LEU A 384 -9.01 2.66 21.32
CA LEU A 384 -7.71 3.07 20.79
C LEU A 384 -7.65 4.57 20.45
N ASP A 385 -8.68 5.09 19.77
CA ASP A 385 -8.71 6.46 19.26
C ASP A 385 -9.50 7.43 20.16
N GLY A 386 -10.21 6.90 21.15
CA GLY A 386 -11.10 7.65 22.03
C GLY A 386 -12.41 8.06 21.37
N ILE A 387 -13.27 8.74 22.14
CA ILE A 387 -14.60 9.15 21.69
C ILE A 387 -14.56 10.10 20.49
N GLY A 388 -13.52 10.93 20.37
CA GLY A 388 -13.42 11.97 19.35
C GLY A 388 -13.39 11.45 17.92
N SER A 389 -12.96 10.21 17.69
CA SER A 389 -13.02 9.57 16.38
C SER A 389 -14.48 9.32 15.97
N LEU A 390 -15.29 8.77 16.89
CA LEU A 390 -16.69 8.44 16.63
C LEU A 390 -17.55 9.69 16.39
N LEU A 391 -17.26 10.81 17.06
CA LEU A 391 -18.01 12.06 16.86
C LEU A 391 -17.83 12.66 15.46
N LYS A 392 -16.82 12.23 14.70
CA LYS A 392 -16.51 12.77 13.36
C LYS A 392 -17.12 11.94 12.23
N ILE A 393 -17.74 10.79 12.51
CA ILE A 393 -18.11 9.83 11.48
C ILE A 393 -19.30 8.95 11.87
N ASN A 394 -20.12 8.57 10.89
CA ASN A 394 -21.21 7.63 11.05
C ASN A 394 -20.78 6.26 10.54
N VAL A 395 -20.55 5.30 11.44
CA VAL A 395 -20.23 3.92 11.06
C VAL A 395 -21.48 3.05 11.16
N PHE A 396 -21.77 2.32 10.09
CA PHE A 396 -22.88 1.39 9.99
C PHE A 396 -22.41 -0.03 9.66
N THR A 397 -23.12 -1.03 10.17
CA THR A 397 -22.95 -2.40 9.67
C THR A 397 -23.72 -2.62 8.37
N GLN A 398 -23.16 -3.46 7.51
CA GLN A 398 -23.82 -4.05 6.35
C GLN A 398 -23.60 -5.57 6.38
N LYS A 399 -24.64 -6.34 6.11
CA LYS A 399 -24.54 -7.82 6.02
C LYS A 399 -24.41 -8.31 4.58
N ASN A 400 -24.93 -7.54 3.63
CA ASN A 400 -25.02 -7.91 2.23
C ASN A 400 -24.98 -6.67 1.32
N PHE A 401 -25.02 -6.92 0.01
CA PHE A 401 -25.00 -5.92 -1.03
C PHE A 401 -26.14 -4.91 -0.91
N GLU A 402 -27.38 -5.32 -0.61
CA GLU A 402 -28.52 -4.37 -0.54
C GLU A 402 -28.35 -3.34 0.57
N GLU A 403 -27.88 -3.77 1.74
CA GLU A 403 -27.62 -2.83 2.84
C GLU A 403 -26.49 -1.87 2.47
N ALA A 404 -25.41 -2.38 1.87
CA ALA A 404 -24.32 -1.56 1.37
C ALA A 404 -24.81 -0.55 0.30
N HIS A 405 -25.65 -1.02 -0.62
CA HIS A 405 -26.27 -0.24 -1.68
C HIS A 405 -27.07 0.91 -1.10
N ASN A 406 -28.04 0.62 -0.24
CA ASN A 406 -28.92 1.64 0.35
C ASN A 406 -28.16 2.70 1.15
N LEU A 407 -27.05 2.34 1.79
CA LEU A 407 -26.19 3.28 2.50
C LEU A 407 -25.32 4.14 1.57
N SER A 408 -24.83 3.55 0.48
CA SER A 408 -23.84 4.19 -0.40
C SER A 408 -24.41 5.25 -1.33
N ARG A 409 -25.71 5.23 -1.61
CA ARG A 409 -26.33 6.00 -2.69
C ARG A 409 -26.59 7.45 -2.29
N MET A 410 -26.56 8.38 -3.25
CA MET A 410 -26.89 9.79 -3.02
C MET A 410 -28.32 9.96 -2.49
N LYS A 411 -29.27 9.21 -3.07
CA LYS A 411 -30.64 9.14 -2.59
C LYS A 411 -30.72 8.09 -1.49
N LYS A 412 -30.97 8.53 -0.25
CA LYS A 412 -31.11 7.68 0.93
C LYS A 412 -32.55 7.65 1.41
N ALA A 413 -32.92 6.61 2.14
CA ALA A 413 -34.19 6.56 2.86
C ALA A 413 -34.28 7.72 3.87
N SER A 414 -35.47 8.30 4.04
CA SER A 414 -35.69 9.42 4.97
C SER A 414 -35.29 9.07 6.40
N GLU A 415 -35.56 7.84 6.84
CA GLU A 415 -35.18 7.36 8.18
C GLU A 415 -33.66 7.38 8.41
N LEU A 416 -32.86 7.07 7.39
CA LEU A 416 -31.39 7.12 7.46
C LEU A 416 -30.89 8.57 7.50
N ILE A 417 -31.51 9.47 6.73
CA ILE A 417 -31.16 10.90 6.77
C ILE A 417 -31.46 11.48 8.15
N ASP A 418 -32.64 11.19 8.69
CA ASP A 418 -33.04 11.62 10.03
C ASP A 418 -32.11 11.08 11.10
N SER A 419 -31.73 9.81 11.04
CA SER A 419 -30.87 9.17 12.04
C SER A 419 -29.48 9.79 12.05
N ILE A 420 -28.90 10.07 10.88
CA ILE A 420 -27.63 10.80 10.74
C ILE A 420 -27.76 12.22 11.32
N ALA A 421 -28.81 12.95 10.98
CA ALA A 421 -29.01 14.32 11.49
C ALA A 421 -29.19 14.37 13.02
N ILE A 422 -29.91 13.41 13.61
CA ILE A 422 -30.04 13.30 15.07
C ILE A 422 -28.69 12.95 15.69
N TYR A 423 -27.92 12.05 15.07
CA TYR A 423 -26.59 11.68 15.55
C TYR A 423 -25.63 12.87 15.52
N GLU A 424 -25.62 13.67 14.45
CA GLU A 424 -24.79 14.88 14.33
C GLU A 424 -25.07 15.89 15.45
N GLN A 425 -26.35 16.07 15.84
CA GLN A 425 -26.69 16.92 16.99
C GLN A 425 -26.08 16.40 18.30
N VAL A 426 -26.10 15.08 18.51
CA VAL A 426 -25.45 14.46 19.67
C VAL A 426 -23.94 14.64 19.58
N ALA A 427 -23.35 14.39 18.42
CA ALA A 427 -21.91 14.48 18.21
C ALA A 427 -21.37 15.89 18.47
N ASN A 428 -22.07 16.92 17.98
CA ASN A 428 -21.73 18.32 18.22
C ASN A 428 -21.85 18.68 19.71
N LEU A 429 -22.95 18.30 20.37
CA LEU A 429 -23.12 18.56 21.80
C LEU A 429 -22.02 17.91 22.64
N VAL A 430 -21.67 16.65 22.35
CA VAL A 430 -20.63 15.93 23.08
C VAL A 430 -19.25 16.50 22.80
N SER A 431 -19.01 16.99 21.58
CA SER A 431 -17.76 17.70 21.23
C SER A 431 -17.61 19.00 22.03
N GLU A 432 -18.70 19.74 22.23
CA GLU A 432 -18.69 21.01 22.97
C GLU A 432 -18.69 20.85 24.50
N LYS A 433 -19.45 19.89 25.02
CA LYS A 433 -19.69 19.72 26.47
C LYS A 433 -18.88 18.58 27.10
N GLY A 434 -18.15 17.82 26.30
CA GLY A 434 -17.38 16.66 26.74
C GLY A 434 -18.22 15.39 26.95
N LYS A 435 -17.53 14.26 27.14
CA LYS A 435 -18.10 12.90 27.19
C LYS A 435 -19.17 12.68 28.27
N ASP A 436 -19.13 13.44 29.37
CA ASP A 436 -20.12 13.28 30.45
C ASP A 436 -21.53 13.74 30.04
N SER A 437 -21.64 14.59 29.03
CA SER A 437 -22.94 14.98 28.45
C SER A 437 -23.75 13.79 27.92
N LEU A 438 -23.10 12.69 27.53
CA LEU A 438 -23.76 11.44 27.13
C LEU A 438 -24.66 10.87 28.22
N LYS A 439 -24.35 11.12 29.49
CA LYS A 439 -25.13 10.60 30.62
C LYS A 439 -26.49 11.29 30.76
N HIS A 440 -26.69 12.45 30.12
CA HIS A 440 -27.92 13.21 30.19
C HIS A 440 -29.10 12.45 29.57
N PRO A 441 -30.30 12.40 30.21
CA PRO A 441 -31.45 11.63 29.73
C PRO A 441 -31.85 11.94 28.28
N GLU A 442 -31.87 13.22 27.90
CA GLU A 442 -32.22 13.63 26.53
C GLU A 442 -31.20 13.17 25.49
N VAL A 443 -29.91 13.10 25.83
CA VAL A 443 -28.88 12.58 24.90
C VAL A 443 -29.07 11.08 24.70
N LYS A 444 -29.35 10.34 25.76
CA LYS A 444 -29.70 8.91 25.68
C LYS A 444 -30.96 8.69 24.84
N LYS A 445 -31.98 9.54 24.99
CA LYS A 445 -33.22 9.48 24.21
C LYS A 445 -32.95 9.71 22.72
N LYS A 446 -32.12 10.70 22.37
CA LYS A 446 -31.71 10.93 20.97
C LYS A 446 -30.94 9.73 20.40
N LEU A 447 -29.98 9.18 21.13
CA LEU A 447 -29.22 8.00 20.69
C LEU A 447 -30.14 6.77 20.48
N LYS A 448 -31.15 6.57 21.35
CA LYS A 448 -32.16 5.52 21.14
C LYS A 448 -32.99 5.77 19.88
N ALA A 449 -33.41 7.01 19.63
CA ALA A 449 -34.14 7.36 18.41
C ALA A 449 -33.31 7.13 17.13
N VAL A 450 -31.99 7.37 17.18
CA VAL A 450 -31.07 6.99 16.07
C VAL A 450 -31.13 5.49 15.83
N LEU A 451 -31.05 4.68 16.89
CA LEU A 451 -31.05 3.21 16.78
C LEU A 451 -32.42 2.61 16.42
N GLU A 452 -33.52 3.28 16.74
CA GLU A 452 -34.86 2.88 16.27
C GLU A 452 -34.98 3.07 14.75
N LYS A 453 -34.48 4.18 14.22
CA LYS A 453 -34.48 4.49 12.76
C LYS A 453 -33.36 3.77 11.99
N SER A 454 -32.25 3.45 12.65
CA SER A 454 -31.08 2.81 12.03
C SER A 454 -30.40 1.88 13.03
N PRO A 455 -30.93 0.66 13.24
CA PRO A 455 -30.42 -0.30 14.22
C PRO A 455 -28.95 -0.71 13.99
N ASN A 456 -28.47 -0.56 12.75
CA ASN A 456 -27.11 -0.85 12.33
C ASN A 456 -26.12 0.32 12.57
N HIS A 457 -26.55 1.45 13.14
CA HIS A 457 -25.67 2.60 13.43
C HIS A 457 -24.77 2.33 14.65
N LEU A 458 -23.52 1.94 14.41
CA LEU A 458 -22.61 1.51 15.46
C LEU A 458 -22.12 2.63 16.35
N CYS A 459 -21.79 3.82 15.80
CA CYS A 459 -21.33 4.91 16.67
C CYS A 459 -22.39 5.28 17.72
N ALA A 460 -23.67 5.40 17.32
CA ALA A 460 -24.77 5.64 18.24
C ALA A 460 -24.90 4.54 19.31
N LYS A 461 -24.72 3.28 18.91
CA LYS A 461 -24.72 2.12 19.82
C LYS A 461 -23.58 2.19 20.83
N VAL A 462 -22.35 2.47 20.40
CA VAL A 462 -21.19 2.61 21.29
C VAL A 462 -21.40 3.77 22.27
N LEU A 463 -21.84 4.93 21.79
CA LEU A 463 -22.09 6.10 22.65
C LEU A 463 -23.22 5.83 23.67
N LEU A 464 -24.27 5.12 23.27
CA LEU A 464 -25.37 4.76 24.16
C LEU A 464 -24.95 3.73 25.21
N ASP A 465 -24.18 2.71 24.82
CA ASP A 465 -23.63 1.72 25.75
C ASP A 465 -22.71 2.40 26.77
N PHE A 466 -21.83 3.30 26.33
CA PHE A 466 -21.01 4.13 27.22
C PHE A 466 -21.88 4.98 28.17
N ALA A 467 -22.91 5.64 27.64
CA ALA A 467 -23.84 6.46 28.43
C ALA A 467 -24.58 5.65 29.52
N ASN A 468 -24.78 4.36 29.27
CA ASN A 468 -25.41 3.41 30.20
C ASN A 468 -24.42 2.70 31.13
N GLY A 469 -23.15 3.14 31.16
CA GLY A 469 -22.13 2.57 32.03
C GLY A 469 -21.57 1.21 31.56
N LYS A 470 -21.88 0.79 30.33
CA LYS A 470 -21.23 -0.38 29.73
C LYS A 470 -19.86 0.03 29.20
N HIS A 471 -18.87 -0.07 30.07
CA HIS A 471 -17.49 0.23 29.72
C HIS A 471 -16.83 -1.02 29.13
N VAL A 472 -16.56 -1.00 27.83
CA VAL A 472 -15.60 -1.94 27.24
C VAL A 472 -14.22 -1.48 27.68
N ARG A 473 -13.42 -2.41 28.22
CA ARG A 473 -12.05 -2.17 28.69
C ARG A 473 -11.01 -2.97 27.90
N THR A 474 -11.50 -3.91 27.09
CA THR A 474 -10.69 -4.90 26.40
C THR A 474 -11.06 -4.87 24.93
N LEU A 475 -10.05 -4.84 24.07
CA LEU A 475 -10.19 -5.00 22.63
C LEU A 475 -10.85 -6.34 22.32
N SER A 476 -11.54 -6.39 21.19
CA SER A 476 -12.03 -7.63 20.65
C SER A 476 -10.87 -8.61 20.41
N LEU A 477 -11.18 -9.91 20.34
CA LEU A 477 -10.19 -10.95 20.03
C LEU A 477 -9.43 -10.62 18.74
N ARG A 478 -10.17 -10.16 17.71
CA ARG A 478 -9.59 -9.74 16.44
C ARG A 478 -8.77 -8.46 16.55
N GLY A 479 -9.29 -7.44 17.25
CA GLY A 479 -8.58 -6.20 17.51
C GLY A 479 -7.24 -6.45 18.20
N SER A 480 -7.24 -7.32 19.21
CA SER A 480 -6.02 -7.73 19.94
C SER A 480 -4.97 -8.35 19.01
N PHE A 481 -5.39 -9.25 18.11
CA PHE A 481 -4.48 -9.79 17.10
C PHE A 481 -4.01 -8.74 16.10
N ASP A 482 -4.92 -7.90 15.60
CA ASP A 482 -4.63 -6.89 14.57
C ASP A 482 -3.58 -5.89 15.08
N GLU A 483 -3.69 -5.41 16.33
CA GLU A 483 -2.71 -4.48 16.92
C GLU A 483 -1.32 -5.13 17.08
N ILE A 484 -1.24 -6.36 17.61
CA ILE A 484 0.05 -7.06 17.74
C ILE A 484 0.65 -7.35 16.35
N ASN A 485 -0.15 -7.80 15.39
CA ASN A 485 0.31 -8.08 14.03
C ASN A 485 0.81 -6.80 13.34
N MET A 486 0.15 -5.66 13.59
CA MET A 486 0.55 -4.36 13.04
C MET A 486 1.95 -3.97 13.51
N GLU A 487 2.26 -4.16 14.79
CA GLU A 487 3.58 -3.85 15.34
C GLU A 487 4.66 -4.81 14.84
N LEU A 488 4.35 -6.10 14.72
CA LEU A 488 5.32 -7.08 14.22
C LEU A 488 5.57 -6.98 12.71
N ALA A 489 4.67 -6.35 11.95
CA ALA A 489 4.78 -6.25 10.50
C ALA A 489 6.06 -5.56 10.03
N ALA A 490 6.57 -4.61 10.81
CA ALA A 490 7.81 -3.88 10.52
C ALA A 490 9.02 -4.82 10.38
N PHE A 491 9.03 -5.95 11.10
CA PHE A 491 10.17 -6.84 11.20
C PHE A 491 10.04 -8.11 10.35
N GLY A 492 8.88 -8.29 9.70
CA GLY A 492 8.58 -9.49 8.90
C GLY A 492 9.47 -9.65 7.66
N ARG A 493 10.16 -8.59 7.22
CA ARG A 493 11.05 -8.59 6.04
C ARG A 493 12.54 -8.74 6.38
N GLY A 494 12.86 -8.90 7.66
CA GLY A 494 14.22 -8.83 8.19
C GLY A 494 14.48 -7.50 8.90
N LEU A 495 15.68 -7.33 9.45
CA LEU A 495 16.10 -6.13 10.14
C LEU A 495 16.97 -5.24 9.24
N ASP A 496 16.84 -3.93 9.44
CA ASP A 496 17.58 -2.85 8.81
C ASP A 496 17.98 -1.80 9.88
N GLU A 497 18.65 -0.72 9.48
CA GLU A 497 19.11 0.34 10.39
C GLU A 497 17.96 1.05 11.12
N GLY A 498 16.78 1.13 10.50
CA GLY A 498 15.58 1.70 11.10
C GLY A 498 14.89 0.77 12.10
N SER A 499 15.25 -0.51 12.14
CA SER A 499 14.53 -1.52 12.91
C SER A 499 14.60 -1.32 14.41
N SER A 500 15.71 -0.80 14.96
CA SER A 500 15.80 -0.50 16.40
C SER A 500 14.82 0.61 16.81
N GLN A 501 14.71 1.67 16.00
CA GLN A 501 13.76 2.76 16.25
C GLN A 501 12.31 2.31 16.07
N SER A 502 11.99 1.58 15.01
CA SER A 502 10.66 0.97 14.83
C SER A 502 10.29 0.06 16.00
N ALA A 503 11.25 -0.71 16.51
CA ALA A 503 11.04 -1.60 17.66
C ALA A 503 10.85 -0.82 18.98
N LYS A 504 11.50 0.33 19.14
CA LYS A 504 11.26 1.22 20.28
C LYS A 504 9.80 1.68 20.30
N GLU A 505 9.30 2.20 19.19
CA GLU A 505 7.90 2.64 19.07
C GLU A 505 6.92 1.48 19.26
N SER A 506 7.24 0.28 18.74
CA SER A 506 6.41 -0.91 18.96
C SER A 506 6.36 -1.32 20.43
N VAL A 507 7.47 -1.23 21.17
CA VAL A 507 7.48 -1.48 22.61
C VAL A 507 6.62 -0.44 23.35
N GLU A 508 6.75 0.84 22.99
CA GLU A 508 5.94 1.92 23.59
C GLU A 508 4.44 1.66 23.36
N HIS A 509 4.01 1.46 22.12
CA HIS A 509 2.61 1.21 21.79
C HIS A 509 2.07 -0.07 22.43
N LEU A 510 2.80 -1.19 22.35
CA LEU A 510 2.35 -2.46 22.96
C LEU A 510 2.24 -2.36 24.49
N ASN A 511 3.06 -1.53 25.15
CA ASN A 511 2.92 -1.27 26.58
C ASN A 511 1.70 -0.40 26.89
N GLU A 512 1.37 0.59 26.05
CA GLU A 512 0.19 1.45 26.22
C GLU A 512 -1.12 0.64 26.13
N ILE A 513 -1.17 -0.35 25.23
CA ILE A 513 -2.39 -1.14 25.00
C ILE A 513 -2.45 -2.46 25.77
N GLN A 514 -1.41 -2.83 26.52
CA GLN A 514 -1.31 -4.19 27.11
C GLN A 514 -2.50 -4.56 28.01
N ASP A 515 -3.03 -3.59 28.77
CA ASP A 515 -4.18 -3.79 29.67
C ASP A 515 -5.52 -3.88 28.92
N MET A 516 -5.52 -3.48 27.65
CA MET A 516 -6.67 -3.59 26.75
C MET A 516 -6.67 -4.90 25.96
N ILE A 517 -5.58 -5.67 25.95
CA ILE A 517 -5.49 -6.91 25.15
C ILE A 517 -6.38 -8.00 25.75
N ASP A 518 -7.11 -8.73 24.91
CA ASP A 518 -7.89 -9.90 25.32
C ASP A 518 -6.99 -10.92 26.02
N SER A 519 -7.42 -11.39 27.19
CA SER A 519 -6.61 -12.25 28.05
C SER A 519 -6.14 -13.53 27.36
N ARG A 520 -6.93 -14.03 26.38
CA ARG A 520 -6.59 -15.19 25.56
C ARG A 520 -5.41 -14.95 24.62
N VAL A 521 -5.13 -13.69 24.29
CA VAL A 521 -4.06 -13.26 23.37
C VAL A 521 -2.76 -12.90 24.10
N LEU A 522 -2.79 -12.77 25.44
CA LEU A 522 -1.61 -12.45 26.25
C LEU A 522 -0.38 -13.34 26.00
N PRO A 523 -0.49 -14.67 25.76
CA PRO A 523 0.67 -15.48 25.41
C PRO A 523 1.37 -14.99 24.13
N TYR A 524 0.59 -14.54 23.14
CA TYR A 524 1.15 -13.98 21.91
C TYR A 524 1.73 -12.58 22.13
N LEU A 525 1.07 -11.72 22.91
CA LEU A 525 1.60 -10.41 23.29
C LEU A 525 2.96 -10.55 23.99
N LYS A 526 3.08 -11.48 24.94
CA LYS A 526 4.32 -11.71 25.70
C LYS A 526 5.49 -12.06 24.79
N GLU A 527 5.32 -13.04 23.90
CA GLU A 527 6.38 -13.44 22.97
C GLU A 527 6.71 -12.31 21.97
N SER A 528 5.69 -11.56 21.55
CA SER A 528 5.85 -10.39 20.67
C SER A 528 6.66 -9.29 21.36
N MET A 529 6.39 -9.01 22.64
CA MET A 529 7.11 -8.03 23.45
C MET A 529 8.59 -8.43 23.64
N ILE A 530 8.87 -9.71 23.88
CA ILE A 530 10.24 -10.23 23.97
C ILE A 530 10.97 -10.01 22.64
N LEU A 531 10.33 -10.32 21.51
CA LEU A 531 10.88 -10.11 20.19
C LEU A 531 11.21 -8.65 19.92
N VAL A 532 10.25 -7.73 20.07
CA VAL A 532 10.49 -6.31 19.76
C VAL A 532 11.49 -5.68 20.73
N THR A 533 11.49 -6.09 22.00
CA THR A 533 12.52 -5.64 22.97
C THR A 533 13.91 -6.12 22.56
N ALA A 534 14.04 -7.36 22.10
CA ALA A 534 15.31 -7.89 21.62
C ALA A 534 15.81 -7.18 20.35
N ILE A 535 14.92 -6.78 19.45
CA ILE A 535 15.26 -5.99 18.26
C ILE A 535 15.69 -4.59 18.66
N ARG A 536 14.93 -3.93 19.55
CA ARG A 536 15.24 -2.59 20.09
C ARG A 536 16.64 -2.55 20.71
N ASN A 537 16.94 -3.52 21.57
CA ASN A 537 18.22 -3.58 22.28
C ASN A 537 19.40 -3.95 21.35
N GLY A 538 19.14 -4.51 20.18
CA GLY A 538 20.16 -4.90 19.22
C GLY A 538 21.03 -6.08 19.69
N LYS A 539 22.28 -6.07 19.23
CA LYS A 539 23.28 -7.09 19.56
C LYS A 539 23.75 -6.90 21.00
N SER A 540 23.95 -8.00 21.72
CA SER A 540 24.67 -7.98 22.99
C SER A 540 26.16 -7.72 22.78
N GLU A 541 26.85 -7.24 23.81
CA GLU A 541 28.29 -7.07 23.80
C GLU A 541 29.00 -8.41 23.50
N GLY A 542 29.90 -8.41 22.52
CA GLY A 542 30.59 -9.63 22.04
C GLY A 542 29.74 -10.60 21.21
N GLU A 543 28.46 -10.31 20.94
CA GLU A 543 27.62 -11.16 20.08
C GLU A 543 27.99 -10.97 18.61
N GLU A 544 28.09 -12.05 17.84
CA GLU A 544 28.28 -11.98 16.39
C GLU A 544 26.96 -11.66 15.65
N LEU A 545 27.03 -11.02 14.47
CA LEU A 545 25.83 -10.63 13.72
C LEU A 545 24.97 -11.85 13.32
N LYS A 546 25.63 -12.98 13.04
CA LYS A 546 24.96 -14.25 12.71
C LYS A 546 24.19 -14.80 13.89
N ASP A 547 24.72 -14.69 15.11
CA ASP A 547 24.09 -15.18 16.32
C ASP A 547 22.92 -14.29 16.74
N PHE A 548 23.07 -12.97 16.60
CA PHE A 548 21.97 -12.02 16.73
C PHE A 548 20.81 -12.35 15.77
N SER A 549 21.12 -12.53 14.49
CA SER A 549 20.12 -12.87 13.47
C SER A 549 19.42 -14.20 13.78
N LYS A 550 20.16 -15.21 14.26
CA LYS A 550 19.61 -16.49 14.69
C LYS A 550 18.70 -16.34 15.92
N ARG A 551 19.12 -15.53 16.90
CA ARG A 551 18.35 -15.21 18.10
C ARG A 551 17.02 -14.53 17.75
N ILE A 552 17.06 -13.46 16.95
CA ILE A 552 15.84 -12.77 16.49
C ILE A 552 14.94 -13.71 15.69
N GLY A 553 15.51 -14.51 14.78
CA GLY A 553 14.74 -15.51 14.03
C GLY A 553 14.06 -16.56 14.92
N ASN A 554 14.71 -16.98 16.02
CA ASN A 554 14.09 -17.86 17.02
C ASN A 554 12.94 -17.18 17.75
N LEU A 555 13.12 -15.94 18.22
CA LEU A 555 12.08 -15.18 18.90
C LEU A 555 10.86 -14.93 18.00
N PHE A 556 11.09 -14.64 16.72
CA PHE A 556 10.01 -14.51 15.74
C PHE A 556 9.21 -15.81 15.59
N ARG A 557 9.90 -16.95 15.50
CA ARG A 557 9.25 -18.27 15.48
C ARG A 557 8.45 -18.55 16.76
N ASN A 558 8.92 -18.11 17.92
CA ASN A 558 8.20 -18.29 19.17
C ASN A 558 6.90 -17.48 19.20
N ALA A 559 6.94 -16.21 18.79
CA ALA A 559 5.74 -15.37 18.67
C ALA A 559 4.72 -16.01 17.71
N ILE A 560 5.17 -16.49 16.55
CA ILE A 560 4.31 -17.19 15.59
C ILE A 560 3.72 -18.49 16.18
N LYS A 561 4.50 -19.27 16.91
CA LYS A 561 4.02 -20.49 17.59
C LYS A 561 2.97 -20.16 18.64
N ALA A 562 3.16 -19.10 19.44
CA ALA A 562 2.19 -18.65 20.43
C ALA A 562 0.86 -18.27 19.78
N LYS A 563 0.90 -17.48 18.70
CA LYS A 563 -0.29 -17.17 17.88
C LYS A 563 -0.96 -18.44 17.36
N LYS A 564 -0.19 -19.35 16.74
CA LYS A 564 -0.73 -20.59 16.19
C LYS A 564 -1.44 -21.44 17.25
N LYS A 565 -0.85 -21.59 18.44
CA LYS A 565 -1.43 -22.34 19.55
C LYS A 565 -2.77 -21.76 20.01
N ILE A 566 -2.92 -20.43 20.00
CA ILE A 566 -4.21 -19.79 20.30
C ILE A 566 -5.23 -20.11 19.21
N MET A 567 -4.81 -20.09 17.94
CA MET A 567 -5.65 -20.43 16.78
C MET A 567 -5.96 -21.92 16.63
N GLU A 568 -5.47 -22.79 17.53
CA GLU A 568 -5.86 -24.21 17.59
C GLU A 568 -7.12 -24.42 18.45
N ASP A 569 -7.57 -23.41 19.21
CA ASP A 569 -8.83 -23.45 19.96
C ASP A 569 -10.03 -23.21 19.01
N PRO A 570 -10.94 -24.19 18.84
CA PRO A 570 -12.11 -24.05 17.97
C PRO A 570 -12.97 -22.83 18.31
N LYS A 571 -13.14 -22.48 19.59
CA LYS A 571 -13.99 -21.35 20.00
C LYS A 571 -13.40 -20.01 19.55
N ILE A 572 -12.08 -19.90 19.56
CA ILE A 572 -11.37 -18.71 19.07
C ILE A 572 -11.51 -18.63 17.55
N VAL A 573 -11.33 -19.75 16.84
CA VAL A 573 -11.49 -19.77 15.38
C VAL A 573 -12.92 -19.39 14.98
N GLU A 574 -13.92 -19.99 15.62
CA GLU A 574 -15.34 -19.68 15.38
C GLU A 574 -15.63 -18.19 15.61
N GLU A 575 -15.22 -17.61 16.75
CA GLU A 575 -15.39 -16.18 17.02
C GLU A 575 -14.67 -15.28 16.00
N MET A 576 -13.53 -15.71 15.46
CA MET A 576 -12.75 -14.95 14.47
C MET A 576 -13.31 -15.03 13.04
N THR A 577 -14.20 -15.99 12.78
CA THR A 577 -14.88 -16.22 11.50
C THR A 577 -16.32 -15.67 11.45
N LEU A 578 -16.92 -15.47 12.62
CA LEU A 578 -18.21 -14.77 12.80
C LEU A 578 -18.05 -13.26 12.64
#